data_AF-A0A2D6JQC5-F1
#
_entry.id   AF-A0A2D6JQC5-F1
#
_cell.length_a   1.000
_cell.length_b   1.000
_cell.length_c   1.000
_cell.angle_alpha   90.00
_cell.angle_beta   90.00
_cell.angle_gamma   90.00
#
_symmetry.space_group_name_H-M   'P 1'
#
loop_
_entity.id
_entity.type
_entity.pdbx_description
1 polymer ?
#
loop_
_entity_poly.entity_id
_entity_poly.type
_entity_poly.pdbx_seq_one_letter_code
_entity_poly.pdbx_strand_id
1 'polypeptide(L)'
;MALQPTRGLYLYLETLRVAFEDAIVTDDEAQILRILAQALGVAPADTAECRALVAGEGAWPFDEDSEYGGHHMGDATTYQSALIAALDDDVISEDEWAMLDHLRRIIGLQEDQHALIEESIRAMSEVDEDGQRRVERLERYLTVCSF
;
A
#
# COMPACT_ATOMS: atom_id res chain seq x y z
N MET A 1 -18.62 1.91 -15.28
CA MET A 1 -19.68 2.69 -14.58
C MET A 1 -18.92 3.80 -13.89
N ALA A 2 -19.35 5.06 -13.87
CA ALA A 2 -18.44 6.11 -13.36
C ALA A 2 -18.03 5.82 -11.90
N LEU A 3 -16.73 5.64 -11.67
CA LEU A 3 -16.14 5.37 -10.36
C LEU A 3 -16.56 6.47 -9.39
N GLN A 4 -17.05 6.08 -8.21
CA GLN A 4 -17.45 7.05 -7.19
C GLN A 4 -16.20 7.58 -6.49
N PRO A 5 -15.94 8.90 -6.51
CA PRO A 5 -14.78 9.48 -5.84
C PRO A 5 -14.93 9.30 -4.33
N THR A 6 -14.15 8.39 -3.78
CA THR A 6 -14.07 8.10 -2.35
C THR A 6 -12.62 8.17 -1.92
N ARG A 7 -12.39 8.41 -0.63
CA ARG A 7 -11.03 8.44 -0.07
C ARG A 7 -10.29 7.13 -0.31
N GLY A 8 -10.95 5.99 -0.10
CA GLY A 8 -10.34 4.68 -0.32
C GLY A 8 -9.89 4.49 -1.77
N LEU A 9 -10.74 4.90 -2.72
CA LEU A 9 -10.41 4.89 -4.13
C LEU A 9 -9.25 5.84 -4.47
N TYR A 10 -9.18 7.02 -3.84
CA TYR A 10 -8.08 7.97 -4.02
C TYR A 10 -6.73 7.38 -3.60
N LEU A 11 -6.64 6.85 -2.37
CA LEU A 11 -5.42 6.23 -1.86
C LEU A 11 -4.98 5.02 -2.71
N TYR A 12 -5.96 4.23 -3.17
CA TYR A 12 -5.70 3.11 -4.05
C TYR A 12 -5.15 3.55 -5.40
N LEU A 13 -5.76 4.56 -6.04
CA LEU A 13 -5.35 5.06 -7.35
C LEU A 13 -3.96 5.72 -7.32
N GLU A 14 -3.65 6.48 -6.27
CA GLU A 14 -2.32 7.06 -6.09
C GLU A 14 -1.25 5.97 -5.92
N THR A 15 -1.54 4.94 -5.12
CA THR A 15 -0.60 3.81 -4.94
C THR A 15 -0.46 3.00 -6.25
N LEU A 16 -1.58 2.74 -6.93
CA LEU A 16 -1.59 2.05 -8.23
C LEU A 16 -0.82 2.82 -9.29
N ARG A 17 -0.82 4.14 -9.25
CA ARG A 17 -0.07 4.99 -10.18
C ARG A 17 1.43 4.77 -10.03
N VAL A 18 1.94 4.63 -8.80
CA VAL A 18 3.35 4.31 -8.54
C VAL A 18 3.69 2.92 -9.09
N ALA A 19 2.83 1.92 -8.81
CA ALA A 19 2.96 0.57 -9.35
C ALA A 19 2.93 0.50 -10.90
N PHE A 20 2.49 1.57 -11.56
CA PHE A 20 2.35 1.62 -13.02
C PHE A 20 3.38 2.56 -13.65
N GLU A 21 4.33 3.11 -12.89
CA GLU A 21 5.36 4.01 -13.42
C GLU A 21 6.25 3.32 -14.45
N ASP A 22 6.53 2.03 -14.27
CA ASP A 22 7.30 1.19 -15.20
C ASP A 22 6.41 0.49 -16.24
N ALA A 23 5.09 0.70 -16.18
CA ALA A 23 4.05 0.07 -16.98
C ALA A 23 3.94 -1.47 -16.86
N ILE A 24 4.54 -2.07 -15.82
CA ILE A 24 4.52 -3.52 -15.58
C ILE A 24 4.15 -3.77 -14.12
N VAL A 25 2.95 -4.29 -13.88
CA VAL A 25 2.57 -4.75 -12.54
C VAL A 25 2.88 -6.23 -12.41
N THR A 26 3.83 -6.57 -11.54
CA THR A 26 4.22 -7.93 -11.15
C THR A 26 3.17 -8.60 -10.25
N ASP A 27 3.30 -9.91 -10.05
CA ASP A 27 2.39 -10.69 -9.19
C ASP A 27 2.44 -10.21 -7.72
N ASP A 28 3.62 -9.83 -7.22
CA ASP A 28 3.85 -9.37 -5.85
C ASP A 28 3.21 -7.99 -5.64
N GLU A 29 3.40 -7.06 -6.58
CA GLU A 29 2.72 -5.74 -6.56
C GLU A 29 1.20 -5.89 -6.67
N ALA A 30 0.72 -6.79 -7.53
CA ALA A 30 -0.70 -7.10 -7.63
C ALA A 30 -1.26 -7.67 -6.33
N GLN A 31 -0.45 -8.41 -5.55
CA GLN A 31 -0.82 -8.91 -4.23
C GLN A 31 -1.04 -7.76 -3.24
N ILE A 32 -0.08 -6.84 -3.14
CA ILE A 32 -0.18 -5.65 -2.29
C ILE A 32 -1.39 -4.81 -2.68
N LEU A 33 -1.56 -4.53 -3.98
CA LEU A 33 -2.69 -3.76 -4.51
C LEU A 33 -4.04 -4.43 -4.19
N ARG A 34 -4.11 -5.76 -4.21
CA ARG A 34 -5.34 -6.49 -3.84
C ARG A 34 -5.67 -6.32 -2.37
N ILE A 35 -4.69 -6.42 -1.48
CA ILE A 35 -4.87 -6.22 -0.04
C ILE A 35 -5.29 -4.77 0.24
N LEU A 36 -4.64 -3.80 -0.42
CA LEU A 36 -5.01 -2.39 -0.34
C LEU A 36 -6.44 -2.13 -0.81
N ALA A 37 -6.85 -2.69 -1.95
CA ALA A 37 -8.21 -2.56 -2.45
C ALA A 37 -9.22 -3.07 -1.41
N GLN A 38 -8.95 -4.20 -0.75
CA GLN A 38 -9.81 -4.74 0.30
C GLN A 38 -9.85 -3.84 1.54
N ALA A 39 -8.70 -3.37 2.02
CA ALA A 39 -8.60 -2.51 3.19
C ALA A 39 -9.25 -1.14 2.98
N LEU A 40 -9.14 -0.59 1.78
CA LEU A 40 -9.69 0.70 1.39
C LEU A 40 -11.16 0.62 0.92
N GLY A 41 -11.72 -0.58 0.81
CA GLY A 41 -13.11 -0.80 0.39
C GLY A 41 -13.36 -0.60 -1.11
N VAL A 42 -12.33 -0.72 -1.95
CA VAL A 42 -12.44 -0.67 -3.41
C VAL A 42 -12.97 -2.01 -3.93
N ALA A 43 -14.04 -1.98 -4.73
CA ALA A 43 -14.61 -3.21 -5.25
C ALA A 43 -13.68 -3.85 -6.30
N PRO A 44 -13.55 -5.20 -6.34
CA PRO A 44 -12.75 -5.87 -7.36
C PRO A 44 -13.14 -5.52 -8.80
N ALA A 45 -14.44 -5.24 -9.03
CA ALA A 45 -14.95 -4.80 -10.33
C ALA A 45 -14.39 -3.43 -10.76
N ASP A 46 -14.11 -2.55 -9.79
CA ASP A 46 -13.60 -1.20 -10.02
C ASP A 46 -12.09 -1.19 -10.31
N THR A 47 -11.34 -2.21 -9.86
CA THR A 47 -9.88 -2.29 -10.08
C THR A 47 -9.47 -2.30 -11.56
N ALA A 48 -10.32 -2.85 -12.43
CA ALA A 48 -10.09 -2.82 -13.87
C ALA A 48 -10.23 -1.40 -14.45
N GLU A 49 -11.26 -0.65 -14.01
CA GLU A 49 -11.41 0.76 -14.38
C GLU A 49 -10.27 1.61 -13.80
N CYS A 50 -9.80 1.31 -12.57
CA CYS A 50 -8.65 2.00 -11.98
C CYS A 50 -7.36 1.81 -12.80
N ARG A 51 -7.11 0.60 -13.30
CA ARG A 51 -5.97 0.34 -14.20
C ARG A 51 -6.07 1.12 -15.51
N ALA A 52 -7.26 1.17 -16.11
CA ALA A 52 -7.48 1.97 -17.31
C ALA A 52 -7.21 3.46 -17.07
N LEU A 53 -7.58 3.98 -15.89
CA LEU A 53 -7.30 5.38 -15.51
C LEU A 53 -5.80 5.67 -15.41
N VAL A 54 -5.03 4.86 -14.68
CA VAL A 54 -3.57 5.08 -14.55
C VAL A 54 -2.83 4.88 -15.87
N ALA A 55 -3.36 4.03 -16.77
CA ALA A 55 -2.85 3.87 -18.13
C ALA A 55 -3.19 5.05 -19.07
N GLY A 56 -3.94 6.05 -18.60
CA GLY A 56 -4.34 7.22 -19.39
C GLY A 56 -5.54 6.99 -20.31
N GLU A 57 -6.28 5.89 -20.13
CA GLU A 57 -7.44 5.52 -20.96
C GLU A 57 -8.76 6.13 -20.44
N GLY A 58 -8.71 7.03 -19.44
CA GLY A 58 -9.88 7.70 -18.90
C GLY A 58 -9.57 9.01 -18.18
N ALA A 59 -10.62 9.70 -17.73
CA ALA A 59 -10.49 10.95 -16.99
C ALA A 59 -10.29 10.67 -15.49
N TRP A 60 -9.28 11.30 -14.89
CA TRP A 60 -9.04 11.20 -13.46
C TRP A 60 -10.26 11.70 -12.68
N PRO A 61 -10.83 10.92 -11.76
CA PRO A 61 -12.08 11.26 -11.08
C PRO A 61 -11.90 12.23 -9.90
N PHE A 62 -10.68 12.74 -9.68
CA PHE A 62 -10.31 13.61 -8.58
C PHE A 62 -9.70 14.91 -9.09
N ASP A 63 -9.93 16.01 -8.38
CA ASP A 63 -9.31 17.31 -8.66
C ASP A 63 -7.93 17.42 -7.96
N GLU A 64 -7.05 18.31 -8.42
CA GLU A 64 -5.70 18.50 -7.84
C GLU A 64 -5.73 18.95 -6.36
N ASP A 65 -6.81 19.58 -5.90
CA ASP A 65 -7.03 20.04 -4.51
C ASP A 65 -7.76 19.01 -3.63
N SER A 66 -7.77 17.74 -4.03
CA SER A 66 -8.50 16.69 -3.32
C SER A 66 -8.05 16.54 -1.84
N GLU A 67 -8.93 16.88 -0.91
CA GLU A 67 -8.76 16.76 0.55
C GLU A 67 -8.76 15.29 1.07
N TYR A 68 -8.60 14.31 0.19
CA TYR A 68 -8.61 12.88 0.53
C TYR A 68 -7.28 12.40 1.15
N GLY A 69 -6.21 13.18 1.02
CA GLY A 69 -4.93 12.95 1.70
C GLY A 69 -4.99 13.24 3.21
N GLY A 70 -3.93 12.85 3.91
CA GLY A 70 -3.78 13.09 5.35
C GLY A 70 -4.31 11.97 6.24
N HIS A 71 -4.01 12.10 7.53
CA HIS A 71 -4.12 11.04 8.52
C HIS A 71 -5.54 10.87 9.07
N HIS A 72 -6.08 9.66 8.93
CA HIS A 72 -7.39 9.24 9.40
C HIS A 72 -7.33 7.96 10.22
N MET A 73 -8.37 7.73 11.02
CA MET A 73 -8.54 6.51 11.80
C MET A 73 -8.61 5.29 10.85
N GLY A 74 -7.75 4.29 11.07
CA GLY A 74 -7.68 3.07 10.25
C GLY A 74 -6.61 3.09 9.15
N ASP A 75 -5.94 4.21 8.92
CA ASP A 75 -4.84 4.30 7.95
C ASP A 75 -3.63 3.47 8.38
N ALA A 76 -3.28 3.53 9.66
CA ALA A 76 -2.23 2.70 10.25
C ALA A 76 -2.49 1.20 10.01
N THR A 77 -3.75 0.76 10.15
CA THR A 77 -4.15 -0.65 9.90
C THR A 77 -4.09 -1.01 8.41
N THR A 78 -4.46 -0.08 7.54
CA THR A 78 -4.37 -0.25 6.08
C THR A 78 -2.92 -0.40 5.64
N TYR A 79 -2.05 0.51 6.09
CA TYR A 79 -0.62 0.45 5.83
C TYR A 79 0.01 -0.82 6.42
N GLN A 80 -0.33 -1.19 7.65
CA GLN A 80 0.14 -2.44 8.28
C GLN A 80 -0.23 -3.66 7.42
N SER A 81 -1.46 -3.71 6.89
CA SER A 81 -1.92 -4.85 6.07
C SER A 81 -1.14 -4.93 4.75
N ALA A 82 -0.86 -3.79 4.11
CA ALA A 82 -0.04 -3.72 2.92
C ALA A 82 1.42 -4.10 3.18
N LEU A 83 2.00 -3.62 4.28
CA LEU A 83 3.35 -3.95 4.70
C LEU A 83 3.48 -5.45 5.01
N ILE A 84 2.50 -6.06 5.68
CA ILE A 84 2.48 -7.50 5.94
C ILE A 84 2.46 -8.30 4.63
N ALA A 85 1.69 -7.86 3.63
CA ALA A 85 1.65 -8.53 2.32
C ALA A 85 3.04 -8.51 1.67
N ALA A 86 3.68 -7.35 1.60
CA ALA A 86 5.04 -7.22 1.07
C ALA A 86 6.08 -8.07 1.85
N LEU A 87 5.91 -8.22 3.16
CA LEU A 87 6.78 -9.05 4.00
C LEU A 87 6.52 -10.56 3.86
N ASP A 88 5.34 -10.96 3.37
CA ASP A 88 5.01 -12.36 3.10
C ASP A 88 5.82 -12.89 1.89
N ASP A 89 6.19 -11.98 0.98
CA ASP A 89 7.04 -12.26 -0.17
C ASP A 89 8.53 -12.35 0.23
N ASP A 90 9.34 -13.07 -0.56
CA ASP A 90 10.73 -13.41 -0.18
C ASP A 90 11.68 -12.22 -0.15
N VAL A 91 11.44 -11.25 -1.04
CA VAL A 91 12.21 -10.03 -1.22
C VAL A 91 11.24 -8.91 -1.58
N ILE A 92 11.32 -7.78 -0.87
CA ILE A 92 10.63 -6.55 -1.25
C ILE A 92 11.46 -5.85 -2.34
N SER A 93 10.87 -5.64 -3.50
CA SER A 93 11.44 -4.92 -4.63
C SER A 93 11.41 -3.39 -4.43
N GLU A 94 12.11 -2.66 -5.31
CA GLU A 94 12.15 -1.19 -5.29
C GLU A 94 10.77 -0.58 -5.57
N ASP A 95 9.96 -1.19 -6.45
CA ASP A 95 8.63 -0.71 -6.80
C ASP A 95 7.61 -0.95 -5.67
N GLU A 96 7.68 -2.10 -5.00
CA GLU A 96 6.89 -2.37 -3.79
C GLU A 96 7.23 -1.41 -2.65
N TRP A 97 8.52 -1.10 -2.50
CA TRP A 97 8.97 -0.09 -1.56
C TRP A 97 8.42 1.30 -1.93
N ALA A 98 8.49 1.69 -3.19
CA ALA A 98 7.96 2.97 -3.67
C ALA A 98 6.45 3.08 -3.42
N MET A 99 5.69 2.02 -3.64
CA MET A 99 4.25 1.98 -3.33
C MET A 99 3.97 2.18 -1.84
N LEU A 100 4.69 1.47 -0.96
CA LEU A 100 4.50 1.57 0.49
C LEU A 100 4.92 2.94 1.04
N ASP A 101 6.06 3.47 0.61
CA ASP A 101 6.54 4.80 0.98
C ASP A 101 5.58 5.89 0.48
N HIS A 102 5.08 5.78 -0.75
CA HIS A 102 4.11 6.71 -1.29
C HIS A 102 2.81 6.70 -0.48
N LEU A 103 2.26 5.51 -0.20
CA LEU A 103 1.08 5.37 0.63
C LEU A 103 1.29 5.98 2.02
N ARG A 104 2.43 5.69 2.67
CA ARG A 104 2.83 6.24 3.97
C ARG A 104 2.82 7.77 3.97
N ARG A 105 3.35 8.39 2.92
CA ARG A 105 3.40 9.84 2.76
C ARG A 105 2.00 10.44 2.55
N ILE A 106 1.16 9.82 1.72
CA ILE A 106 -0.18 10.33 1.44
C ILE A 106 -1.07 10.26 2.68
N ILE A 107 -1.05 9.14 3.41
CA ILE A 107 -1.82 9.01 4.66
C ILE A 107 -1.19 9.83 5.81
N GLY A 108 0.01 10.38 5.63
CA GLY A 108 0.69 11.17 6.66
C GLY A 108 1.03 10.35 7.90
N LEU A 109 1.44 9.09 7.72
CA LEU A 109 1.79 8.21 8.83
C LEU A 109 3.07 8.71 9.52
N GLN A 110 2.94 9.05 10.80
CA GLN A 110 4.06 9.51 11.63
C GLN A 110 5.02 8.37 11.96
N GLU A 111 6.28 8.71 12.25
CA GLU A 111 7.30 7.74 12.64
C GLU A 111 6.92 6.93 13.88
N ASP A 112 6.30 7.55 14.89
CA ASP A 112 5.83 6.84 16.08
C ASP A 112 4.74 5.80 15.75
N GLN A 113 3.86 6.10 14.79
CA GLN A 113 2.83 5.15 14.32
C GLN A 113 3.47 4.02 13.51
N HIS A 114 4.47 4.33 12.68
CA HIS A 114 5.24 3.33 11.96
C HIS A 114 5.96 2.38 12.92
N ALA A 115 6.62 2.91 13.96
CA ALA A 115 7.28 2.12 14.99
C ALA A 115 6.31 1.19 15.75
N LEU A 116 5.09 1.66 16.07
CA LEU A 116 4.06 0.83 16.68
C LEU A 116 3.61 -0.33 15.77
N ILE A 117 3.52 -0.08 14.46
CA ILE A 117 3.21 -1.11 13.46
C ILE A 117 4.35 -2.13 13.39
N GLU A 118 5.61 -1.68 13.37
CA GLU A 118 6.77 -2.56 13.41
C GLU A 118 6.77 -3.46 14.65
N GLU A 119 6.53 -2.88 15.84
CA GLU A 119 6.44 -3.67 17.08
C GLU A 119 5.28 -4.66 17.03
N SER A 120 4.14 -4.28 16.44
CA SER A 120 3.00 -5.18 16.26
C SER A 120 3.33 -6.35 15.35
N ILE A 121 4.03 -6.11 14.23
CA ILE A 121 4.49 -7.17 13.31
C ILE A 121 5.51 -8.08 14.02
N ARG A 122 6.42 -7.51 14.83
CA ARG A 122 7.36 -8.28 15.65
C ARG A 122 6.67 -9.14 16.69
N ALA A 123 5.64 -8.63 17.37
CA ALA A 123 4.87 -9.41 18.34
C ALA A 123 4.11 -10.58 17.69
N MET A 124 3.68 -10.42 16.42
CA MET A 124 3.06 -11.52 15.66
C MET A 124 4.06 -12.63 15.31
N SER A 125 5.37 -12.35 15.34
CA SER A 125 6.43 -13.33 15.11
C SER A 125 6.53 -14.42 16.15
N GLU A 126 6.15 -14.11 17.38
CA GLU A 126 6.32 -15.02 18.52
C GLU A 126 5.33 -16.20 18.46
N VAL A 127 4.41 -16.19 17.49
CA VAL A 127 3.27 -17.10 17.42
C VAL A 127 3.48 -18.25 16.42
N ASP A 128 4.30 -18.08 15.36
CA ASP A 128 4.44 -19.08 14.29
C ASP A 128 5.75 -18.95 13.48
N GLU A 129 6.20 -20.01 12.78
CA GLU A 129 7.43 -20.04 11.96
C GLU A 129 7.39 -19.02 10.82
N ASP A 130 6.20 -18.75 10.25
CA ASP A 130 6.03 -17.71 9.23
C ASP A 130 6.17 -16.30 9.81
N GLY A 131 5.86 -16.11 11.09
CA GLY A 131 6.05 -14.86 11.79
C GLY A 131 7.55 -14.49 11.96
N GLN A 132 8.38 -15.48 12.25
CA GLN A 132 9.85 -15.32 12.36
C GLN A 132 10.45 -14.80 11.04
N ARG A 133 10.01 -15.37 9.91
CA ARG A 133 10.46 -14.95 8.57
C ARG A 133 10.05 -13.52 8.25
N ARG A 134 8.83 -13.11 8.62
CA ARG A 134 8.37 -11.73 8.44
C ARG A 134 9.22 -10.73 9.22
N VAL A 135 9.70 -11.08 10.42
CA VAL A 135 10.59 -10.20 11.20
C VAL A 135 11.98 -10.07 10.58
N GLU A 136 12.58 -11.18 10.16
CA GLU A 136 13.89 -11.13 9.47
C GLU A 136 13.82 -10.27 8.21
N ARG A 137 12.70 -10.33 7.49
CA ARG A 137 12.44 -9.50 6.31
C ARG A 137 12.18 -8.04 6.67
N LEU A 138 11.46 -7.78 7.77
CA LEU A 138 11.26 -6.43 8.28
C LEU A 138 12.60 -5.76 8.65
N GLU A 139 13.53 -6.49 9.26
CA GLU A 139 14.86 -5.95 9.57
C GLU A 139 15.66 -5.60 8.30
N ARG A 140 15.53 -6.39 7.23
CA ARG A 140 16.11 -6.05 5.92
C ARG A 140 15.45 -4.81 5.33
N TYR A 141 14.13 -4.72 5.37
CA TYR A 141 13.37 -3.55 4.92
C TYR A 141 13.82 -2.27 5.64
N LEU A 142 13.97 -2.32 6.96
CA LEU A 142 14.47 -1.20 7.77
C LEU A 142 15.92 -0.83 7.45
N THR A 143 16.74 -1.80 7.08
CA THR A 143 18.15 -1.55 6.70
C THR A 143 18.25 -0.83 5.35
N VAL A 144 17.38 -1.18 4.39
CA VAL A 144 17.29 -0.49 3.10
C VAL A 144 16.72 0.92 3.27
N CYS A 145 15.80 1.13 4.21
CA CYS A 145 15.27 2.43 4.65
C CYS A 145 16.27 3.31 5.45
N SER A 146 17.58 3.24 5.20
CA SER A 146 18.54 4.15 5.84
C SER A 146 18.47 5.57 5.24
N PHE A 147 17.64 6.41 5.86
CA PHE A 147 17.55 7.89 5.79
C PHE A 147 17.02 8.53 4.50
#